data_AF-A0A927V0H0-F1
#
_entry.id   AF-A0A927V0H0-F1
#
_cell.length_a   1.000
_cell.length_b   1.000
_cell.length_c   1.000
_cell.angle_alpha   90.00
_cell.angle_beta   90.00
_cell.angle_gamma   90.00
#
_symmetry.space_group_name_H-M   'P 1'
#
loop_
_entity.id
_entity.type
_entity.pdbx_description
1 polymer ?
#
loop_
_entity_poly.entity_id
_entity_poly.type
_entity_poly.pdbx_seq_one_letter_code
_entity_poly.pdbx_strand_id
1 'polypeptide(L)'
;MSNKIDVETQAIRNVAADIDTYITSLLQKRERLLGYESELSAAWRGEDATKFQKRYNAVVKDTGFTMDLIKVLRSYRDYLNYCAQSYEDAANSAVNRINSVK
;
A
#
# COMPACT_ATOMS: atom_id res chain seq x y z
N MET A 1 16.74 -23.07 -28.94
CA MET A 1 15.92 -21.86 -28.75
C MET A 1 15.92 -21.55 -27.26
N SER A 2 16.56 -20.47 -26.84
CA SER A 2 16.55 -20.04 -25.44
C SER A 2 15.25 -19.26 -25.21
N ASN A 3 14.36 -19.77 -24.38
CA ASN A 3 13.19 -19.02 -23.91
C ASN A 3 13.70 -17.89 -23.01
N LYS A 4 14.00 -16.73 -23.59
CA LYS A 4 14.28 -15.52 -22.83
C LYS A 4 12.97 -15.10 -22.18
N ILE A 5 12.81 -15.41 -20.90
CA ILE A 5 11.75 -14.83 -20.09
C ILE A 5 12.17 -13.38 -19.86
N ASP A 6 11.68 -12.45 -20.69
CA ASP A 6 11.79 -11.03 -20.40
C ASP A 6 10.79 -10.71 -19.30
N VAL A 7 11.30 -10.64 -18.07
CA VAL A 7 10.50 -10.15 -16.96
C VAL A 7 10.44 -8.63 -17.07
N GLU A 8 9.24 -8.08 -17.21
CA GLU A 8 9.01 -6.64 -17.21
C GLU A 8 9.15 -6.08 -15.78
N THR A 9 10.39 -5.97 -15.30
CA THR A 9 10.69 -5.48 -13.94
C THR A 9 10.14 -4.08 -13.72
N GLN A 10 10.08 -3.26 -14.77
CA GLN A 10 9.44 -1.95 -14.73
C GLN A 10 7.92 -2.04 -14.45
N ALA A 11 7.21 -3.01 -15.03
CA ALA A 11 5.79 -3.20 -14.77
C ALA A 11 5.55 -3.59 -13.29
N ILE A 12 6.42 -4.45 -12.73
CA ILE A 12 6.37 -4.82 -11.31
C ILE A 12 6.60 -3.60 -10.41
N ARG A 13 7.61 -2.76 -10.73
CA ARG A 13 7.89 -1.51 -10.01
C ARG A 13 6.74 -0.51 -10.11
N ASN A 14 6.07 -0.42 -11.26
CA ASN A 14 4.90 0.44 -11.43
C ASN A 14 3.74 0.01 -10.53
N VAL A 15 3.45 -1.30 -10.44
CA VAL A 15 2.42 -1.81 -9.52
C VAL A 15 2.76 -1.51 -8.06
N ALA A 16 4.04 -1.64 -7.67
CA ALA A 16 4.48 -1.25 -6.34
C ALA A 16 4.26 0.26 -6.06
N ALA A 17 4.51 1.12 -7.05
CA ALA A 17 4.25 2.57 -6.93
C ALA A 17 2.74 2.90 -6.85
N ASP A 18 1.90 2.18 -7.58
CA ASP A 18 0.45 2.32 -7.51
C ASP A 18 -0.09 1.95 -6.12
N ILE A 19 0.46 0.90 -5.51
CA ILE A 19 0.14 0.51 -4.13
C ILE A 19 0.51 1.63 -3.15
N ASP A 20 1.67 2.27 -3.32
CA ASP A 20 2.11 3.37 -2.45
C ASP A 20 1.21 4.61 -2.58
N THR A 21 0.79 4.91 -3.81
CA THR A 21 -0.19 5.97 -4.09
C THR A 21 -1.53 5.66 -3.41
N TYR A 22 -1.98 4.40 -3.49
CA TYR A 22 -3.22 3.97 -2.85
C TYR A 22 -3.15 4.04 -1.32
N ILE A 23 -2.06 3.60 -0.70
CA ILE A 23 -1.81 3.73 0.75
C ILE A 23 -1.87 5.19 1.17
N THR A 24 -1.23 6.09 0.41
CA THR A 24 -1.22 7.53 0.70
C THR A 24 -2.63 8.11 0.67
N SER A 25 -3.42 7.75 -0.34
CA SER A 25 -4.84 8.14 -0.44
C SER A 25 -5.67 7.61 0.73
N LEU A 26 -5.46 6.35 1.16
CA LEU A 26 -6.16 5.78 2.32
C LEU A 26 -5.86 6.55 3.61
N LEU A 27 -4.59 6.87 3.87
CA LEU A 27 -4.18 7.65 5.05
C LEU A 27 -4.81 9.04 5.05
N GLN A 28 -4.81 9.73 3.91
CA GLN A 28 -5.43 11.05 3.78
C GLN A 28 -6.95 11.00 4.01
N LYS A 29 -7.64 10.00 3.45
CA LYS A 29 -9.09 9.82 3.66
C LYS A 29 -9.41 9.55 5.12
N ARG A 30 -8.60 8.73 5.79
CA ARG A 30 -8.73 8.45 7.23
C ARG A 30 -8.57 9.73 8.06
N GLU A 31 -7.53 10.51 7.83
CA GLU A 31 -7.31 11.78 8.56
C GLU A 31 -8.44 12.78 8.33
N ARG A 32 -8.91 12.93 7.08
CA ARG A 32 -10.07 13.80 6.80
C ARG A 32 -11.31 13.37 7.57
N LEU A 33 -11.59 12.07 7.61
CA LEU A 33 -12.75 11.53 8.31
C LEU A 33 -12.65 11.76 9.83
N LEU A 34 -11.46 11.61 10.43
CA LEU A 34 -11.20 11.97 11.82
C LEU A 34 -11.41 13.48 12.07
N GLY A 35 -10.96 14.34 11.14
CA GLY A 35 -11.21 15.78 11.20
C GLY A 35 -12.70 16.12 11.18
N TYR A 36 -13.46 15.54 10.25
CA TYR A 36 -14.90 15.78 10.14
C TYR A 36 -15.67 15.34 11.39
N GLU A 37 -15.30 14.24 12.03
CA GLU A 37 -15.95 13.83 13.28
C GLU A 37 -15.62 14.77 14.44
N SER A 38 -14.38 15.25 14.52
CA SER A 38 -13.98 16.26 15.51
C SER A 38 -14.79 17.55 15.35
N GLU A 39 -14.95 18.05 14.12
CA GLU A 39 -15.77 19.23 13.84
C GLU A 39 -17.25 19.00 14.17
N LEU A 40 -17.79 17.86 13.76
CA LEU A 40 -19.19 17.50 13.98
C LEU A 40 -19.49 17.35 15.48
N SER A 41 -18.61 16.69 16.24
CA SER A 41 -18.79 16.49 17.68
C SER A 41 -18.70 17.77 18.50
N ALA A 42 -17.99 18.80 18.01
CA ALA A 42 -17.93 20.09 18.67
C ALA A 42 -19.27 20.85 18.61
N ALA A 43 -19.99 20.73 17.49
CA ALA A 43 -21.23 21.46 17.21
C ALA A 43 -22.50 20.65 17.51
N TRP A 44 -22.46 19.32 17.44
CA TRP A 44 -23.62 18.45 17.58
C TRP A 44 -23.65 17.77 18.95
N ARG A 45 -24.70 18.05 19.73
CA ARG A 45 -24.92 17.49 21.08
C ARG A 45 -26.27 16.80 21.17
N GLY A 46 -26.43 15.99 22.21
CA GLY A 46 -27.67 15.28 22.51
C GLY A 46 -27.58 13.77 22.28
N GLU A 47 -28.72 13.11 22.38
CA GLU A 47 -28.80 11.64 22.32
C GLU A 47 -28.38 11.09 20.94
N ASP A 48 -28.78 11.75 19.86
CA ASP A 48 -28.44 11.31 18.50
C ASP A 48 -26.97 11.48 18.17
N ALA A 49 -26.34 12.57 18.65
CA ALA A 49 -24.90 12.76 18.56
C ALA A 49 -24.15 11.62 19.28
N THR A 50 -24.64 11.23 20.47
CA THR A 50 -24.08 10.12 21.24
C THR A 50 -24.22 8.78 20.50
N LYS A 51 -25.38 8.51 19.89
CA LYS A 51 -25.61 7.30 19.07
C LYS A 51 -24.69 7.26 17.85
N PHE A 52 -24.51 8.40 17.18
CA PHE A 52 -23.58 8.53 16.06
C PHE A 52 -22.14 8.24 16.51
N GLN A 53 -21.65 8.93 17.55
CA GLN A 53 -20.29 8.73 18.06
C GLN A 53 -20.00 7.28 18.46
N LYS A 54 -20.98 6.60 19.07
CA LYS A 54 -20.84 5.18 19.43
C LYS A 54 -20.63 4.31 18.18
N ARG A 55 -21.41 4.53 17.12
CA ARG A 55 -21.27 3.81 15.85
C ARG A 55 -19.97 4.17 15.13
N TYR A 56 -19.65 5.46 15.08
CA TYR A 56 -18.40 5.95 14.50
C TYR A 56 -17.18 5.33 15.19
N ASN A 57 -17.17 5.30 16.52
CA ASN A 57 -16.07 4.68 17.28
C ASN A 57 -15.94 3.19 16.99
N ALA A 58 -17.06 2.46 16.91
CA ALA A 58 -17.07 1.03 16.58
C ALA A 58 -16.59 0.73 15.16
N VAL A 59 -16.80 1.63 14.20
CA VAL A 59 -16.51 1.40 12.77
C VAL A 59 -15.21 2.06 12.31
N VAL A 60 -14.75 3.10 13.00
CA VAL A 60 -13.65 3.95 12.52
C VAL A 60 -12.54 4.01 13.55
N LYS A 61 -12.86 4.43 14.77
CA LYS A 61 -11.85 4.66 15.81
C LYS A 61 -11.20 3.36 16.30
N ASP A 62 -11.94 2.26 16.26
CA ASP A 62 -11.49 0.93 16.70
C ASP A 62 -10.91 0.07 15.56
N THR A 63 -10.86 0.57 14.32
CA THR A 63 -10.50 -0.28 13.18
C THR A 63 -9.01 -0.39 12.96
N GLY A 64 -8.42 -1.36 13.66
CA GLY A 64 -7.20 -2.05 13.23
C GLY A 64 -7.25 -2.40 11.73
N PHE A 65 -8.44 -2.68 11.18
CA PHE A 65 -8.67 -2.99 9.77
C PHE A 65 -7.98 -2.04 8.77
N THR A 66 -8.14 -0.71 8.87
CA THR A 66 -7.51 0.21 7.90
C THR A 66 -5.99 0.14 8.00
N MET A 67 -5.47 0.05 9.23
CA MET A 67 -4.03 -0.06 9.49
C MET A 67 -3.48 -1.42 9.09
N ASP A 68 -4.23 -2.49 9.26
CA ASP A 68 -3.86 -3.85 8.89
C ASP A 68 -3.89 -4.03 7.37
N LEU A 69 -4.87 -3.44 6.69
CA LEU A 69 -4.88 -3.35 5.24
C LEU A 69 -3.64 -2.59 4.73
N ILE A 70 -3.30 -1.45 5.34
CA ILE A 70 -2.08 -0.70 5.00
C ILE A 70 -0.83 -1.57 5.22
N LYS A 71 -0.75 -2.34 6.32
CA LYS A 71 0.37 -3.26 6.57
C LYS A 71 0.48 -4.31 5.47
N VAL A 72 -0.62 -4.97 5.10
CA VAL A 72 -0.64 -5.99 4.04
C VAL A 72 -0.21 -5.39 2.70
N LEU A 73 -0.73 -4.21 2.34
CA LEU A 73 -0.35 -3.51 1.12
C LEU A 73 1.14 -3.15 1.10
N ARG A 74 1.71 -2.68 2.22
CA ARG A 74 3.15 -2.40 2.34
C ARG A 74 3.98 -3.67 2.15
N SER A 75 3.60 -4.76 2.83
CA SER A 75 4.30 -6.04 2.68
C SER A 75 4.25 -6.55 1.23
N TYR A 76 3.11 -6.40 0.55
CA TYR A 76 2.99 -6.80 -0.85
C TYR A 76 3.82 -5.91 -1.79
N ARG A 77 3.80 -4.59 -1.59
CA ARG A 77 4.69 -3.65 -2.30
C ARG A 77 6.17 -4.01 -2.13
N ASP A 78 6.60 -4.31 -0.90
CA ASP A 78 7.98 -4.67 -0.60
C ASP A 78 8.38 -5.98 -1.27
N TYR A 79 7.48 -6.95 -1.29
CA TYR A 79 7.65 -8.20 -2.03
C TYR A 79 7.80 -7.96 -3.53
N LEU A 80 6.97 -7.10 -4.14
CA LEU A 80 7.09 -6.75 -5.57
C LEU A 80 8.45 -6.10 -5.88
N ASN A 81 8.90 -5.16 -5.05
CA ASN A 81 10.23 -4.54 -5.20
C ASN A 81 11.36 -5.57 -5.08
N TYR A 82 11.27 -6.50 -4.12
CA TYR A 82 12.22 -7.59 -3.97
C TYR A 82 12.26 -8.49 -5.22
N CYS A 83 11.09 -8.85 -5.77
CA CYS A 83 11.01 -9.63 -7.01
C CYS A 83 11.67 -8.89 -8.18
N ALA A 84 11.32 -7.61 -8.40
CA ALA A 84 11.90 -6.81 -9.48
C ALA A 84 13.44 -6.74 -9.38
N GLN A 85 13.96 -6.48 -8.18
CA GLN A 85 15.41 -6.47 -7.94
C GLN A 85 16.06 -7.82 -8.22
N SER A 86 15.45 -8.91 -7.76
CA SER A 86 15.96 -10.26 -7.95
C SER A 86 16.05 -10.63 -9.44
N TYR A 87 15.09 -10.20 -10.24
CA TYR A 87 15.11 -10.40 -11.69
C TYR A 87 16.20 -9.57 -12.39
N GLU A 88 16.39 -8.31 -11.99
CA GLU A 88 17.48 -7.45 -12.51
C GLU A 88 18.86 -8.03 -12.17
N ASP A 89 19.05 -8.49 -10.93
CA ASP A 89 20.32 -9.09 -10.48
C ASP A 89 20.62 -10.40 -11.24
N ALA A 90 19.62 -11.23 -11.49
CA ALA A 90 19.75 -12.44 -12.27
C ALA A 90 20.12 -12.14 -13.74
N ALA A 91 19.49 -11.13 -14.35
CA ALA A 91 19.79 -10.69 -15.70
C ALA A 91 21.23 -10.16 -15.81
N ASN A 92 21.64 -9.30 -14.87
CA ASN A 92 23.01 -8.76 -14.81
C ASN A 92 24.06 -9.87 -14.62
N SER A 93 23.79 -10.84 -13.75
CA SER A 93 24.66 -11.99 -13.53
C SER A 93 24.81 -12.85 -14.78
N ALA A 94 23.73 -13.07 -15.52
CA ALA A 94 23.76 -13.79 -16.78
C ALA A 94 24.60 -13.05 -17.84
N VAL A 95 24.42 -11.73 -17.98
CA VAL A 95 25.22 -10.90 -18.90
C VAL A 95 26.71 -10.95 -18.54
N ASN A 96 27.06 -10.79 -17.27
CA ASN A 96 28.44 -10.84 -16.81
C ASN A 96 29.09 -12.20 -17.08
N ARG A 97 28.36 -13.30 -16.86
CA ARG A 97 28.85 -14.65 -17.15
C ARG A 97 29.07 -14.89 -18.65
N ILE A 98 28.23 -14.31 -19.51
CA ILE A 98 28.43 -14.37 -20.96
C ILE A 98 29.66 -13.58 -21.37
N ASN A 99 29.86 -12.39 -20.79
CA ASN A 99 31.01 -11.54 -21.08
C ASN A 99 32.34 -12.11 -20.55
N SER A 100 32.32 -12.90 -19.47
CA SER A 100 33.53 -13.53 -18.91
C SER A 100 34.00 -14.78 -19.66
N VAL A 101 33.18 -15.33 -20.57
CA VAL A 101 33.48 -16.52 -21.36
C VAL A 101 33.83 -16.16 -22.82
N LYS A 102 33.71 -14.88 -23.19
CA LYS A 102 34.23 -14.32 -24.44
C LYS A 102 35.66 -13.83 -24.25
#